data_AF-A0A235FAE6-F1
#
_entry.id   AF-A0A235FAE6-F1
#
_cell.length_a   1.000
_cell.length_b   1.000
_cell.length_c   1.000
_cell.angle_alpha   90.00
_cell.angle_beta   90.00
_cell.angle_gamma   90.00
#
_symmetry.space_group_name_H-M   'P 1'
#
loop_
_entity.id
_entity.type
_entity.pdbx_description
1 polymer ?
#
loop_
_entity_poly.entity_id
_entity_poly.type
_entity_poly.pdbx_seq_one_letter_code
_entity_poly.pdbx_strand_id
1 'polypeptide(L)'
;MIEEIVKWKNEGLTLYEIAEKMNMSVGKVQYRWRQYRKQSSVTETAHEAEYVENNEVTWVMPSEYEEDILYMMPQGPQTMFVYWSLSEGTRKMAEHHFRTAWSDLPKVIKMYDVTDIVFHGHNAHKAFEMDVPEMTNNWFLHNLEPGRTYIADIGTRTFDGSFFTLLRGNAAETSFLKEDERMSEKVRRWKTENQSEPEWLENYSVYSYYQKIR
;
A
#
# COMPACT_ATOMS: atom_id res chain seq x y z
N MET A 1 -44.57 34.69 -3.83
CA MET A 1 -44.33 34.00 -5.13
C MET A 1 -43.25 32.91 -5.08
N ILE A 2 -41.96 33.17 -4.81
CA ILE A 2 -40.98 32.06 -4.64
C ILE A 2 -41.17 31.33 -3.31
N GLU A 3 -41.50 32.07 -2.24
CA GLU A 3 -41.80 31.53 -0.91
C GLU A 3 -42.98 30.54 -0.93
N GLU A 4 -43.99 30.80 -1.76
CA GLU A 4 -45.15 29.90 -1.95
C GLU A 4 -44.76 28.62 -2.70
N ILE A 5 -43.89 28.73 -3.71
CA ILE A 5 -43.32 27.57 -4.42
C ILE A 5 -42.51 26.70 -3.44
N VAL A 6 -41.70 27.31 -2.58
CA VAL A 6 -40.89 26.61 -1.57
C VAL A 6 -41.79 25.92 -0.54
N LYS A 7 -42.79 26.63 -0.02
CA LYS A 7 -43.77 26.10 0.94
C LYS A 7 -44.47 24.87 0.39
N TRP A 8 -45.04 24.94 -0.81
CA TRP A 8 -45.73 23.80 -1.40
C TRP A 8 -44.81 22.68 -1.85
N LYS A 9 -43.55 22.99 -2.19
CA LYS A 9 -42.56 21.95 -2.43
C LYS A 9 -42.25 21.17 -1.14
N ASN A 10 -42.17 21.84 0.00
CA ASN A 10 -41.97 21.23 1.32
C ASN A 10 -43.20 20.44 1.80
N GLU A 11 -44.40 20.85 1.39
CA GLU A 11 -45.65 20.09 1.59
C GLU A 11 -45.78 18.89 0.61
N GLY A 12 -44.79 18.67 -0.28
CA GLY A 12 -44.68 17.49 -1.14
C GLY A 12 -45.29 17.62 -2.53
N LEU A 13 -45.86 18.77 -2.90
CA LEU A 13 -46.50 18.95 -4.20
C LEU A 13 -45.50 18.89 -5.37
N THR A 14 -45.99 18.42 -6.51
CA THR A 14 -45.25 18.41 -7.77
C THR A 14 -45.21 19.80 -8.40
N LEU A 15 -44.22 20.05 -9.24
CA LEU A 15 -44.08 21.34 -9.94
C LEU A 15 -45.25 21.62 -10.90
N TYR A 16 -45.95 20.57 -11.34
CA TYR A 16 -47.14 20.67 -12.17
C TYR A 16 -48.34 21.17 -11.37
N GLU A 17 -48.62 20.56 -10.20
CA GLU A 17 -49.70 20.98 -9.31
C GLU A 17 -49.48 22.41 -8.78
N ILE A 18 -48.22 22.77 -8.53
CA ILE A 18 -47.85 24.14 -8.14
C ILE A 18 -48.13 25.11 -9.29
N ALA A 19 -47.80 24.74 -10.53
CA ALA A 19 -48.04 25.58 -11.70
C ALA A 19 -49.55 25.79 -11.94
N GLU A 20 -50.35 24.75 -11.75
CA GLU A 20 -51.82 24.81 -11.85
C GLU A 20 -52.41 25.72 -10.76
N LYS A 21 -52.00 25.55 -9.49
CA LYS A 21 -52.47 26.38 -8.37
C LYS A 21 -52.07 27.86 -8.50
N MET A 22 -50.93 28.16 -9.10
CA MET A 22 -50.46 29.54 -9.29
C MET A 22 -50.95 30.17 -10.60
N ASN A 23 -51.67 29.42 -11.43
CA ASN A 23 -52.03 29.80 -12.81
C ASN A 23 -50.80 30.27 -13.61
N MET A 24 -49.71 29.48 -13.56
CA MET A 24 -48.43 29.75 -14.20
C MET A 24 -48.02 28.58 -15.10
N SER A 25 -47.10 28.83 -16.04
CA SER A 25 -46.48 27.73 -16.79
C SER A 25 -45.48 26.96 -15.92
N VAL A 26 -45.44 25.64 -16.11
CA VAL A 26 -44.51 24.73 -15.40
C VAL A 26 -43.05 25.18 -15.53
N GLY A 27 -42.66 25.67 -16.72
CA GLY A 27 -41.31 26.19 -16.96
C GLY A 27 -40.95 27.39 -16.09
N LYS A 28 -41.92 28.26 -15.79
CA LYS A 28 -41.70 29.45 -14.94
C LYS A 28 -41.52 29.07 -13.47
N VAL A 29 -42.23 28.04 -13.00
CA VAL A 29 -42.07 27.47 -11.65
C VAL A 29 -40.72 26.75 -11.54
N GLN A 30 -40.37 25.91 -12.52
CA GLN A 30 -39.08 25.22 -12.59
C GLN A 30 -37.89 26.17 -12.57
N TYR A 31 -37.94 27.23 -13.38
CA TYR A 31 -36.87 28.23 -13.45
C TYR A 31 -36.64 28.87 -12.07
N ARG A 32 -37.71 29.29 -11.40
CA ARG A 32 -37.63 29.95 -10.09
C ARG A 32 -37.17 29.01 -8.98
N TRP A 33 -37.64 27.76 -9.00
CA TRP A 33 -37.17 26.73 -8.07
C TRP A 33 -35.66 26.45 -8.23
N ARG A 34 -35.17 26.42 -9.48
CA ARG A 34 -33.74 26.28 -9.77
C ARG A 34 -32.91 27.47 -9.27
N GLN A 35 -33.40 28.69 -9.48
CA GLN A 35 -32.74 29.91 -8.97
C GLN A 35 -32.69 29.92 -7.44
N TYR A 36 -33.79 29.56 -6.78
CA TYR A 36 -33.85 29.44 -5.32
C TYR A 36 -32.85 28.40 -4.81
N ARG A 37 -32.82 27.18 -5.38
CA ARG A 37 -31.83 26.16 -4.99
C ARG A 37 -30.38 26.61 -5.16
N LYS A 38 -30.09 27.42 -6.19
CA LYS A 38 -28.74 27.97 -6.42
C LYS A 38 -28.38 29.05 -5.40
N GLN A 39 -29.36 29.81 -4.92
CA GLN A 39 -29.17 30.81 -3.87
C GLN A 39 -29.08 30.17 -2.49
N SER A 40 -29.95 29.20 -2.19
CA SER A 40 -29.91 28.41 -0.96
C SER A 40 -28.62 27.58 -0.86
N SER A 41 -28.14 26.99 -1.96
CA SER A 41 -26.85 26.29 -1.94
C SER A 41 -25.70 27.23 -1.61
N VAL A 42 -25.72 28.49 -2.08
CA VAL A 42 -24.67 29.47 -1.76
C VAL A 42 -24.75 29.95 -0.30
N THR A 43 -25.95 30.09 0.25
CA THR A 43 -26.16 30.47 1.66
C THR A 43 -25.90 29.32 2.65
N GLU A 44 -26.20 28.08 2.27
CA GLU A 44 -25.83 26.86 3.04
C GLU A 44 -24.30 26.64 3.00
N THR A 45 -23.65 26.85 1.85
CA THR A 45 -22.17 26.80 1.77
C THR A 45 -21.51 27.87 2.63
N ALA A 46 -22.14 29.04 2.81
CA ALA A 46 -21.60 30.13 3.65
C ALA A 46 -21.77 29.90 5.16
N HIS A 47 -22.85 29.23 5.59
CA HIS A 47 -23.07 28.88 7.01
C HIS A 47 -22.34 27.60 7.43
N GLU A 48 -22.08 26.66 6.51
CA GLU A 48 -21.20 25.51 6.76
C GLU A 48 -19.71 25.92 6.74
N ALA A 49 -19.32 26.93 5.95
CA ALA A 49 -17.95 27.40 5.86
C ALA A 49 -17.41 28.08 7.13
N GLU A 50 -18.26 28.44 8.10
CA GLU A 50 -17.81 29.03 9.39
C GLU A 50 -17.46 27.99 10.46
N TYR A 51 -17.69 26.69 10.22
CA TYR A 51 -17.26 25.57 11.09
C TYR A 51 -16.58 24.41 10.32
N VAL A 52 -15.97 24.67 9.17
CA VAL A 52 -14.96 23.75 8.64
C VAL A 52 -13.63 24.19 9.24
N GLU A 53 -13.30 23.61 10.39
CA GLU A 53 -11.92 23.51 10.84
C GLU A 53 -11.10 23.09 9.62
N ASN A 54 -10.10 23.90 9.24
CA ASN A 54 -9.13 23.58 8.19
C ASN A 54 -8.35 22.33 8.62
N ASN A 55 -8.99 21.17 8.57
CA ASN A 55 -8.34 19.89 8.68
C ASN A 55 -7.78 19.63 7.29
N GLU A 56 -6.66 20.28 6.98
CA GLU A 56 -5.74 19.79 5.98
C GLU A 56 -5.52 18.33 6.32
N VAL A 57 -6.16 17.41 5.60
CA VAL A 57 -5.94 15.97 5.78
C VAL A 57 -4.50 15.75 5.34
N THR A 58 -3.59 15.90 6.31
CA THR A 58 -2.19 15.61 6.12
C THR A 58 -2.18 14.11 5.95
N TRP A 59 -2.01 13.65 4.72
CA TRP A 59 -1.85 12.23 4.46
C TRP A 59 -0.59 11.79 5.21
N VAL A 60 -0.78 11.03 6.29
CA VAL A 60 0.31 10.41 7.04
C VAL A 60 0.35 8.95 6.62
N MET A 61 1.54 8.47 6.24
CA MET A 61 1.73 7.06 5.93
C MET A 61 1.35 6.22 7.16
N PRO A 62 0.41 5.27 7.02
CA PRO A 62 0.06 4.37 8.12
C PRO A 62 1.30 3.62 8.60
N SER A 63 1.40 3.43 9.92
CA SER A 63 2.49 2.65 10.51
C SER A 63 2.35 1.16 10.19
N GLU A 64 1.13 0.66 10.00
CA GLU A 64 0.84 -0.72 9.59
C GLU A 64 -0.31 -0.73 8.59
N TYR A 65 -0.28 -1.70 7.68
CA TYR A 65 -1.37 -1.98 6.76
C TYR A 65 -2.10 -3.23 7.23
N GLU A 66 -3.43 -3.26 7.11
CA GLU A 66 -4.27 -4.40 7.49
C GLU A 66 -4.23 -5.51 6.43
N GLU A 67 -3.02 -5.90 6.05
CA GLU A 67 -2.71 -6.82 4.95
C GLU A 67 -1.55 -7.73 5.36
N ASP A 68 -1.59 -8.97 4.89
CA ASP A 68 -0.52 -9.94 5.10
C ASP A 68 0.55 -9.79 4.01
N ILE A 69 1.61 -9.05 4.33
CA ILE A 69 2.71 -8.76 3.41
C ILE A 69 4.03 -9.06 4.12
N LEU A 70 4.92 -9.79 3.45
CA LEU A 70 6.33 -9.88 3.80
C LEU A 70 7.10 -9.62 2.52
N TYR A 71 7.92 -8.57 2.52
CA TYR A 71 8.65 -8.16 1.34
C TYR A 71 10.11 -7.89 1.65
N MET A 72 10.97 -8.32 0.75
CA MET A 72 12.42 -8.22 0.85
C MET A 72 12.98 -7.44 -0.30
N MET A 73 13.89 -6.53 0.01
CA MET A 73 14.59 -5.70 -0.96
C MET A 73 16.08 -5.71 -0.67
N PRO A 74 16.93 -6.08 -1.65
CA PRO A 74 18.37 -6.00 -1.47
C PRO A 74 18.78 -4.54 -1.28
N GLN A 75 19.51 -4.25 -0.20
CA GLN A 75 20.12 -2.94 0.02
C GLN A 75 21.55 -2.91 -0.54
N GLY A 76 22.25 -4.04 -0.48
CA GLY A 76 23.60 -4.18 -1.01
C GLY A 76 24.02 -5.65 -1.08
N PRO A 77 25.30 -5.93 -1.34
CA PRO A 77 25.78 -7.29 -1.55
C PRO A 77 25.65 -8.22 -0.34
N GLN A 78 25.58 -7.67 0.88
CA GLN A 78 25.53 -8.46 2.11
C GLN A 78 24.41 -8.03 3.05
N THR A 79 23.52 -7.16 2.57
CA THR A 79 22.46 -6.57 3.38
C THR A 79 21.15 -6.59 2.62
N MET A 80 20.09 -7.04 3.29
CA MET A 80 18.74 -7.04 2.79
C MET A 80 17.82 -6.28 3.74
N PHE A 81 17.03 -5.38 3.20
CA PHE A 81 15.93 -4.77 3.93
C PHE A 81 14.72 -5.69 3.85
N VAL A 82 14.04 -5.84 4.97
CA VAL A 82 12.85 -6.67 5.11
C VAL A 82 11.74 -5.83 5.74
N TYR A 83 10.54 -5.95 5.21
CA TYR A 83 9.34 -5.29 5.72
C TYR A 83 8.22 -6.32 5.83
N TRP A 84 7.45 -6.26 6.91
CA TRP A 84 6.29 -7.11 7.10
C TRP A 84 5.11 -6.34 7.67
N SER A 85 3.91 -6.80 7.31
CA SER A 85 2.66 -6.45 7.97
C SER A 85 1.82 -7.72 8.04
N LEU A 86 1.09 -7.88 9.14
CA LEU A 86 0.19 -9.02 9.34
C LEU A 86 -1.19 -8.48 9.66
N SER A 87 -2.21 -9.00 8.99
CA SER A 87 -3.61 -8.66 9.29
C SER A 87 -3.99 -9.12 10.69
N GLU A 88 -4.99 -8.47 11.29
CA GLU A 88 -5.57 -8.89 12.56
C GLU A 88 -6.11 -10.33 12.47
N GLY A 89 -6.60 -10.75 11.30
CA GLY A 89 -7.02 -12.12 11.04
C GLY A 89 -5.89 -13.13 11.25
N THR A 90 -4.71 -12.87 10.69
CA THR A 90 -3.54 -13.73 10.86
C THR A 90 -3.02 -13.73 12.29
N ARG A 91 -3.01 -12.56 12.96
CA ARG A 91 -2.63 -12.45 14.38
C ARG A 91 -3.56 -13.27 15.26
N LYS A 92 -4.88 -13.10 15.12
CA LYS A 92 -5.91 -13.86 15.87
C LYS A 92 -5.84 -15.37 15.60
N MET A 93 -5.54 -15.77 14.36
CA MET A 93 -5.34 -17.17 14.02
C MET A 93 -4.16 -17.75 14.79
N ALA A 94 -3.02 -17.05 14.82
CA ALA A 94 -1.85 -17.47 15.58
C ALA A 94 -2.17 -17.54 17.09
N GLU A 95 -2.83 -16.53 17.65
CA GLU A 95 -3.23 -16.52 19.05
C GLU A 95 -4.09 -17.72 19.43
N HIS A 96 -5.08 -18.05 18.60
CA HIS A 96 -5.96 -19.19 18.82
C HIS A 96 -5.20 -20.52 18.69
N HIS A 97 -4.30 -20.64 17.71
CA HIS A 97 -3.51 -21.86 17.48
C HIS A 97 -2.57 -22.15 18.65
N PHE A 98 -1.86 -21.11 19.13
CA PHE A 98 -0.87 -21.25 20.21
C PHE A 98 -1.44 -21.04 21.61
N ARG A 99 -2.69 -20.57 21.74
CA ARG A 99 -3.35 -20.22 23.01
C ARG A 99 -2.56 -19.20 23.84
N THR A 100 -1.93 -18.25 23.14
CA THR A 100 -1.05 -17.23 23.70
C THR A 100 -1.38 -15.90 23.02
N ALA A 101 -1.36 -14.79 23.75
CA ALA A 101 -1.60 -13.47 23.18
C ALA A 101 -0.54 -13.14 22.12
N TRP A 102 -0.90 -12.36 21.11
CA TRP A 102 0.00 -12.03 20.01
C TRP A 102 1.24 -11.32 20.53
N SER A 103 1.11 -10.44 21.52
CA SER A 103 2.24 -9.74 22.15
C SER A 103 3.29 -10.69 22.72
N ASP A 104 2.82 -11.77 23.34
CA ASP A 104 3.67 -12.71 24.08
C ASP A 104 4.28 -13.78 23.15
N LEU A 105 3.78 -13.91 21.92
CA LEU A 105 4.35 -14.82 20.94
C LEU A 105 5.71 -14.31 20.45
N PRO A 106 6.77 -15.14 20.48
CA PRO A 106 8.07 -14.73 19.94
C PRO A 106 7.92 -14.46 18.45
N LYS A 107 8.45 -13.32 17.97
CA LYS A 107 8.50 -12.99 16.56
C LYS A 107 9.85 -13.36 16.00
N VAL A 108 9.82 -14.21 14.98
CA VAL A 108 11.01 -14.79 14.40
C VAL A 108 10.95 -14.63 12.90
N ILE A 109 12.06 -14.18 12.31
CA ILE A 109 12.28 -14.25 10.88
C ILE A 109 13.20 -15.43 10.61
N LYS A 110 12.79 -16.29 9.68
CA LYS A 110 13.61 -17.38 9.18
C LYS A 110 13.95 -17.11 7.73
N MET A 111 15.23 -17.12 7.42
CA MET A 111 15.72 -16.87 6.07
C MET A 111 16.34 -18.14 5.47
N TYR A 112 16.14 -18.31 4.18
CA TYR A 112 16.56 -19.47 3.40
C TYR A 112 17.39 -19.01 2.21
N ASP A 113 18.59 -19.57 2.05
CA ASP A 113 19.33 -19.49 0.80
C ASP A 113 18.75 -20.50 -0.19
N VAL A 114 18.14 -19.97 -1.25
CA VAL A 114 17.44 -20.73 -2.29
C VAL A 114 18.07 -20.51 -3.67
N THR A 115 19.35 -20.13 -3.70
CA THR A 115 20.09 -19.89 -4.93
C THR A 115 20.05 -21.11 -5.85
N ASP A 116 19.69 -20.91 -7.12
CA ASP A 116 19.64 -21.95 -8.16
C ASP A 116 18.76 -23.17 -7.85
N ILE A 117 17.75 -23.04 -6.99
CA ILE A 117 16.81 -24.13 -6.67
C ILE A 117 15.34 -23.70 -6.72
N VAL A 118 14.47 -24.64 -7.06
CA VAL A 118 13.03 -24.48 -6.85
C VAL A 118 12.74 -24.80 -5.39
N PHE A 119 12.36 -23.79 -4.62
CA PHE A 119 12.18 -23.94 -3.18
C PHE A 119 10.84 -24.59 -2.83
N HIS A 120 10.87 -25.67 -2.05
CA HIS A 120 9.70 -26.42 -1.56
C HIS A 120 9.54 -26.31 -0.02
N GLY A 121 10.18 -25.32 0.60
CA GLY A 121 10.10 -25.05 2.05
C GLY A 121 11.17 -25.75 2.89
N HIS A 122 11.81 -26.80 2.38
CA HIS A 122 12.67 -27.69 3.19
C HIS A 122 14.04 -27.97 2.55
N ASN A 123 14.23 -27.60 1.29
CA ASN A 123 15.40 -27.94 0.47
C ASN A 123 16.37 -26.76 0.30
N ALA A 124 16.36 -25.77 1.20
CA ALA A 124 17.28 -24.65 1.15
C ALA A 124 18.74 -25.11 1.37
N HIS A 125 19.70 -24.42 0.77
CA HIS A 125 21.13 -24.69 0.98
C HIS A 125 21.54 -24.39 2.42
N LYS A 126 21.04 -23.27 2.94
CA LYS A 126 21.25 -22.80 4.30
C LYS A 126 19.98 -22.15 4.79
N ALA A 127 19.72 -22.27 6.09
CA ALA A 127 18.66 -21.53 6.74
C ALA A 127 19.14 -21.03 8.10
N PHE A 128 18.67 -19.87 8.51
CA PHE A 128 18.92 -19.33 9.83
C PHE A 128 17.74 -18.53 10.34
N GLU A 129 17.67 -18.38 11.66
CA GLU A 129 16.59 -17.71 12.36
C GLU A 129 17.11 -16.50 13.14
N MET A 130 16.28 -15.49 13.27
CA MET A 130 16.56 -14.27 13.99
C MET A 130 15.31 -13.81 14.71
N ASP A 131 15.45 -13.49 16.00
CA ASP A 131 14.38 -12.89 16.78
C ASP A 131 14.26 -11.41 16.43
N VAL A 132 13.04 -10.95 16.18
CA VAL A 132 12.74 -9.55 15.91
C VAL A 132 11.97 -8.94 17.08
N PRO A 133 12.20 -7.67 17.42
CA PRO A 133 11.44 -6.98 18.45
C PRO A 133 9.94 -6.94 18.12
N GLU A 134 9.10 -6.97 19.16
CA GLU A 134 7.64 -7.00 19.02
C GLU A 134 7.07 -5.76 18.32
N MET A 135 7.54 -4.57 18.70
CA MET A 135 7.05 -3.28 18.19
C MET A 135 7.78 -2.85 16.92
N THR A 136 7.98 -3.78 15.98
CA THR A 136 8.73 -3.52 14.76
C THR A 136 8.12 -4.29 13.59
N ASN A 137 8.14 -3.65 12.42
CA ASN A 137 7.56 -4.17 11.19
C ASN A 137 8.56 -4.15 10.02
N ASN A 138 9.82 -3.82 10.29
CA ASN A 138 10.89 -3.82 9.30
C ASN A 138 12.25 -4.09 9.96
N TRP A 139 13.20 -4.61 9.20
CA TRP A 139 14.54 -4.90 9.71
C TRP A 139 15.60 -4.92 8.61
N PHE A 140 16.85 -4.65 8.99
CA PHE A 140 18.00 -4.85 8.13
C PHE A 140 18.71 -6.16 8.50
N LEU A 141 18.73 -7.08 7.54
CA LEU A 141 19.40 -8.37 7.64
C LEU A 141 20.83 -8.20 7.11
N HIS A 142 21.81 -8.36 7.99
CA HIS A 142 23.23 -8.25 7.65
C HIS A 142 23.91 -9.62 7.54
N ASN A 143 25.17 -9.61 7.11
CA ASN A 143 26.05 -10.77 7.00
C ASN A 143 25.56 -11.82 5.99
N LEU A 144 24.92 -11.38 4.91
CA LEU A 144 24.51 -12.25 3.83
C LEU A 144 25.67 -12.55 2.87
N GLU A 145 25.56 -13.67 2.18
CA GLU A 145 26.48 -14.00 1.09
C GLU A 145 26.03 -13.24 -0.17
N PRO A 146 26.95 -12.55 -0.87
CA PRO A 146 26.65 -11.86 -2.12
C PRO A 146 26.31 -12.77 -3.28
N GLY A 147 25.50 -12.26 -4.22
CA GLY A 147 25.12 -12.99 -5.42
C GLY A 147 24.26 -14.22 -5.12
N ARG A 148 23.50 -14.17 -4.02
CA ARG A 148 22.60 -15.23 -3.57
C ARG A 148 21.15 -14.78 -3.57
N THR A 149 20.27 -15.72 -3.82
CA THR A 149 18.81 -15.53 -3.76
C THR A 149 18.28 -16.06 -2.44
N TYR A 150 17.59 -15.20 -1.71
CA TYR A 150 17.01 -15.52 -0.41
C TYR A 150 15.49 -15.44 -0.44
N ILE A 151 14.85 -16.26 0.40
CA ILE A 151 13.44 -16.14 0.79
C ILE A 151 13.37 -16.00 2.31
N ALA A 152 12.47 -15.18 2.83
CA ALA A 152 12.19 -15.11 4.27
C ALA A 152 10.76 -15.53 4.58
N ASP A 153 10.63 -16.15 5.74
CA ASP A 153 9.38 -16.41 6.43
C ASP A 153 9.37 -15.58 7.72
N ILE A 154 8.23 -14.98 8.05
CA ILE A 154 7.96 -14.48 9.39
C ILE A 154 7.01 -15.44 10.11
N GLY A 155 7.30 -15.67 11.37
CA GLY A 155 6.63 -16.69 12.14
C GLY A 155 6.85 -16.56 13.63
N THR A 156 6.53 -17.64 14.32
CA THR A 156 6.73 -17.79 15.76
C THR A 156 7.37 -19.14 16.07
N ARG A 157 7.66 -19.40 17.35
CA ARG A 157 8.14 -20.71 17.80
C ARG A 157 7.01 -21.43 18.53
N THR A 158 6.89 -22.71 18.24
CA THR A 158 6.03 -23.63 18.97
C THR A 158 6.60 -23.90 20.37
N PHE A 159 5.81 -24.54 21.24
CA PHE A 159 6.24 -24.89 22.61
C PHE A 159 7.44 -25.86 22.65
N ASP A 160 7.63 -26.67 21.61
CA ASP A 160 8.80 -27.54 21.43
C ASP A 160 10.02 -26.81 20.83
N GLY A 161 9.90 -25.51 20.55
CA GLY A 161 10.98 -24.68 20.01
C GLY A 161 11.11 -24.71 18.48
N SER A 162 10.25 -25.46 17.78
CA SER A 162 10.22 -25.51 16.32
C SER A 162 9.68 -24.20 15.74
N PHE A 163 10.24 -23.76 14.62
CA PHE A 163 9.76 -22.59 13.91
C PHE A 163 8.45 -22.89 13.16
N PHE A 164 7.47 -22.00 13.29
CA PHE A 164 6.18 -22.04 12.60
C PHE A 164 6.00 -20.81 11.73
N THR A 165 5.93 -21.01 10.41
CA THR A 165 5.71 -19.95 9.42
C THR A 165 4.27 -19.42 9.49
N LEU A 166 4.11 -18.10 9.60
CA LEU A 166 2.82 -17.42 9.44
C LEU A 166 2.67 -16.85 8.03
N LEU A 167 3.74 -16.24 7.53
CA LEU A 167 3.75 -15.61 6.22
C LEU A 167 5.11 -15.78 5.54
N ARG A 168 5.09 -16.02 4.24
CA ARG A 168 6.29 -16.14 3.38
C ARG A 168 6.37 -14.95 2.43
N GLY A 169 7.56 -14.40 2.27
CA GLY A 169 7.83 -13.29 1.37
C GLY A 169 8.28 -13.70 -0.02
N ASN A 170 8.64 -12.69 -0.81
CA ASN A 170 9.22 -12.86 -2.14
C ASN A 170 10.64 -13.44 -2.08
N ALA A 171 11.11 -13.96 -3.23
CA ALA A 171 12.53 -14.19 -3.45
C ALA A 171 13.22 -12.86 -3.77
N ALA A 172 14.38 -12.62 -3.17
CA ALA A 172 15.19 -11.44 -3.40
C ALA A 172 16.66 -11.82 -3.57
N GLU A 173 17.29 -11.26 -4.61
CA GLU A 173 18.69 -11.53 -4.95
C GLU A 173 19.58 -10.42 -4.41
N THR A 174 20.63 -10.81 -3.68
CA THR A 174 21.69 -9.90 -3.24
C THR A 174 22.62 -9.58 -4.40
N SER A 175 23.06 -8.33 -4.50
CA SER A 175 24.04 -7.95 -5.51
C SER A 175 25.38 -8.68 -5.32
N PHE A 176 26.17 -8.79 -6.38
CA PHE A 176 27.52 -9.35 -6.27
C PHE A 176 28.48 -8.38 -5.53
N LEU A 177 29.46 -8.93 -4.81
CA LEU A 177 30.45 -8.17 -4.03
C LEU A 177 31.34 -7.29 -4.93
N LYS A 178 31.73 -7.83 -6.08
CA LYS A 178 32.28 -7.01 -7.15
C LYS A 178 31.09 -6.43 -7.89
N GLU A 179 31.00 -5.10 -7.91
CA GLU A 179 30.27 -4.46 -8.99
C GLU A 179 30.78 -5.06 -10.30
N ASP A 180 29.87 -5.49 -11.18
CA ASP A 180 30.25 -5.82 -12.54
C ASP A 180 30.92 -4.56 -13.10
N GLU A 181 32.25 -4.57 -13.22
CA GLU A 181 33.08 -3.39 -13.57
C GLU A 181 32.56 -2.73 -14.85
N ARG A 182 31.96 -3.52 -15.74
CA ARG A 182 31.34 -3.06 -17.00
C ARG A 182 30.07 -2.24 -16.79
N MET A 183 29.28 -2.56 -15.77
CA MET A 183 28.03 -1.88 -15.42
C MET A 183 28.30 -0.65 -14.55
N SER A 184 29.24 -0.75 -13.60
CA SER A 184 29.57 0.35 -12.71
C SER A 184 30.28 1.48 -13.44
N GLU A 185 31.12 1.21 -14.44
CA GLU A 185 31.82 2.27 -15.17
C GLU A 185 30.84 3.16 -15.97
N LYS A 186 29.87 2.57 -16.68
CA LYS A 186 28.83 3.31 -17.42
C LYS A 186 27.94 4.15 -16.49
N VAL A 187 27.47 3.55 -15.38
CA VAL A 187 26.64 4.24 -14.39
C VAL A 187 27.41 5.34 -13.67
N ARG A 188 28.69 5.09 -13.33
CA ARG A 188 29.58 6.09 -12.71
C ARG A 188 29.78 7.28 -13.63
N ARG A 189 30.10 7.05 -14.92
CA ARG A 189 30.27 8.11 -15.92
C ARG A 189 29.00 8.94 -16.08
N TRP A 190 27.82 8.33 -16.18
CA TRP A 190 26.55 9.07 -16.23
C TRP A 190 26.35 9.98 -15.00
N LYS A 191 26.59 9.46 -13.79
CA LYS A 191 26.42 10.24 -12.54
C LYS A 191 27.44 11.37 -12.37
N THR A 192 28.69 11.19 -12.82
CA THR A 192 29.77 12.15 -12.55
C THR A 192 30.11 13.07 -13.71
N GLU A 193 29.88 12.67 -14.96
CA GLU A 193 30.36 13.39 -16.15
C GLU A 193 29.27 14.23 -16.83
N ASN A 194 28.13 14.48 -16.16
CA ASN A 194 27.04 15.32 -16.65
C ASN A 194 26.57 14.92 -18.06
N GLN A 195 26.58 13.60 -18.35
CA GLN A 195 26.06 13.08 -19.60
C GLN A 195 24.54 13.26 -19.63
N SER A 196 24.04 13.86 -20.72
CA SER A 196 22.61 14.12 -20.92
C SER A 196 21.78 12.84 -21.05
N GLU A 197 22.40 11.73 -21.46
CA GLU A 197 21.75 10.44 -21.64
C GLU A 197 22.66 9.32 -21.11
N PRO A 198 22.11 8.33 -20.37
CA PRO A 198 22.90 7.19 -19.92
C PRO A 198 23.32 6.33 -21.12
N GLU A 199 24.58 5.89 -21.15
CA GLU A 199 25.04 4.85 -22.08
C GLU A 199 24.22 3.58 -21.83
N TRP A 200 23.22 3.34 -22.70
CA TRP A 200 22.19 2.33 -22.52
C TRP A 200 22.77 0.98 -22.04
N LEU A 201 22.16 0.45 -20.98
CA LEU A 201 22.36 -0.93 -20.57
C LEU A 201 21.80 -1.82 -21.68
N GLU A 202 22.64 -2.66 -22.30
CA GLU A 202 22.29 -3.51 -23.45
C GLU A 202 21.21 -4.59 -23.18
N ASN A 203 20.41 -4.43 -22.11
CA ASN A 203 19.36 -5.36 -21.74
C ASN A 203 17.96 -4.85 -22.10
N TYR A 204 17.82 -3.66 -22.69
CA TYR A 204 16.55 -3.20 -23.22
C TYR A 204 16.24 -3.91 -24.54
N SER A 205 15.57 -5.06 -24.47
CA SER A 205 14.98 -5.66 -25.67
C SER A 205 13.89 -4.74 -26.18
N VAL A 206 14.19 -4.04 -27.28
CA VAL A 206 13.27 -3.21 -28.08
C VAL A 206 12.03 -4.00 -28.54
N TYR A 207 12.02 -5.33 -28.39
CA TYR A 207 10.91 -6.21 -28.71
C TYR A 207 9.89 -6.43 -27.58
N SER A 208 10.00 -5.71 -26.45
CA SER A 208 8.99 -5.78 -25.39
C SER A 208 7.70 -5.09 -25.86
N TYR A 209 6.72 -5.87 -26.33
CA TYR A 209 5.41 -5.37 -26.76
C TYR A 209 4.53 -5.06 -25.54
N TYR A 210 4.42 -3.78 -25.19
CA TYR A 210 3.53 -3.33 -24.13
C TYR A 210 2.08 -3.31 -24.66
N GLN A 211 1.32 -4.37 -24.42
CA GLN A 211 -0.12 -4.36 -24.69
C GLN A 211 -0.81 -3.33 -23.78
N LYS A 212 -1.56 -2.40 -24.38
CA LYS A 212 -2.60 -1.68 -23.64
C LYS A 212 -3.70 -2.67 -23.30
N ILE A 213 -3.91 -2.93 -22.01
CA ILE A 213 -5.11 -3.59 -21.51
C ILE A 213 -6.30 -2.69 -21.91
N ARG A 214 -7.28 -3.28 -22.60
CA ARG A 214 -8.53 -2.62 -23.00
C ARG A 214 -9.58 -2.79 -21.93
#